data_AF-A0A3B9IJ68-F1
#
_entry.id   AF-A0A3B9IJ68-F1
#
_cell.length_a   1.000
_cell.length_b   1.000
_cell.length_c   1.000
_cell.angle_alpha   90.00
_cell.angle_beta   90.00
_cell.angle_gamma   90.00
#
_symmetry.space_group_name_H-M   'P 1'
#
loop_
_entity.id
_entity.type
_entity.pdbx_description
1 polymer ?
#
loop_
_entity_poly.entity_id
_entity_poly.type
_entity_poly.pdbx_seq_one_letter_code
_entity_poly.pdbx_strand_id
1 'polypeptide(L)'
;MTTPADTRLSAAKRPLRKHLTGLLSAAAFAVALVAGQGADAADPVVMRISHQLPPAHHIAQLIDQFAADVEAKSNGAIDVQIFGAEQAYKANQNHPAVARGQVEAAVSTNFQWGNTIPEMNVVTLPYFFTKLERIKKFPGSPAEELLDQKLLEKGVRNIAWFYTTRQSIFTSAAKPLVAVDDFKGIKIRGLNKLVDEGLIAAGAAPAAMPGSEVYQALQTG
;
A
#
# COMPACT_ATOMS: atom_id res chain seq x y z
N MET A 1 -55.93 -13.28 87.91
CA MET A 1 -56.62 -12.02 87.56
C MET A 1 -56.92 -12.06 86.07
N THR A 2 -58.21 -11.97 85.75
CA THR A 2 -58.83 -11.47 84.50
C THR A 2 -58.49 -12.15 83.15
N THR A 3 -59.49 -12.93 82.68
CA THR A 3 -59.94 -13.19 81.28
C THR A 3 -59.99 -11.91 80.41
N PRO A 4 -60.12 -11.92 79.06
CA PRO A 4 -61.17 -12.61 78.26
C PRO A 4 -60.70 -13.23 76.91
N ALA A 5 -61.42 -14.24 76.36
CA ALA A 5 -62.37 -14.18 75.21
C ALA A 5 -61.76 -13.56 73.93
N ASP A 6 -61.92 -14.05 72.70
CA ASP A 6 -63.12 -14.48 71.98
C ASP A 6 -62.60 -14.79 70.54
N THR A 7 -63.03 -15.75 69.72
CA THR A 7 -64.19 -15.64 68.81
C THR A 7 -64.06 -16.78 67.77
N ARG A 8 -65.21 -17.29 67.32
CA ARG A 8 -65.43 -18.33 66.30
C ARG A 8 -65.17 -17.84 64.85
N LEU A 9 -65.19 -18.80 63.91
CA LEU A 9 -65.60 -18.77 62.47
C LEU A 9 -64.52 -19.43 61.58
N SER A 10 -64.73 -20.62 61.01
CA SER A 10 -65.65 -21.00 59.92
C SER A 10 -64.92 -21.14 58.58
N ALA A 11 -64.99 -22.37 58.07
CA ALA A 11 -64.67 -22.91 56.74
C ALA A 11 -64.53 -21.95 55.53
N ALA A 12 -63.58 -22.28 54.65
CA ALA A 12 -63.84 -22.50 53.22
C ALA A 12 -62.64 -23.13 52.48
N LYS A 13 -62.89 -24.26 51.81
CA LYS A 13 -62.05 -24.86 50.76
C LYS A 13 -62.14 -24.03 49.48
N ARG A 14 -61.05 -23.91 48.70
CA ARG A 14 -61.04 -23.70 47.23
C ARG A 14 -59.62 -23.90 46.64
N PRO A 15 -59.46 -24.15 45.32
CA PRO A 15 -58.92 -25.41 44.83
C PRO A 15 -57.54 -25.30 44.16
N LEU A 16 -56.80 -26.42 44.22
CA LEU A 16 -55.68 -26.74 43.33
C LEU A 16 -56.17 -26.68 41.87
N ARG A 17 -55.55 -25.81 41.06
CA ARG A 17 -55.25 -25.98 39.61
C ARG A 17 -54.86 -24.62 39.04
N LYS A 18 -53.56 -24.39 38.79
CA LYS A 18 -53.01 -23.43 37.79
C LYS A 18 -51.47 -23.28 37.84
N HIS A 19 -50.67 -24.36 37.87
CA HIS A 19 -49.20 -24.22 37.80
C HIS A 19 -48.51 -25.26 36.90
N LEU A 20 -49.10 -25.61 35.75
CA LEU A 20 -48.47 -26.57 34.81
C LEU A 20 -48.17 -26.01 33.41
N THR A 21 -48.44 -24.73 33.15
CA THR A 21 -48.16 -24.10 31.84
C THR A 21 -46.97 -23.13 31.84
N GLY A 22 -46.25 -22.98 32.96
CA GLY A 22 -45.15 -21.99 33.09
C GLY A 22 -43.74 -22.49 32.77
N LEU A 23 -43.54 -23.79 32.52
CA LEU A 23 -42.19 -24.39 32.47
C LEU A 23 -41.62 -24.60 31.06
N LEU A 24 -42.40 -24.43 29.98
CA LEU A 24 -41.88 -24.57 28.60
C LEU A 24 -41.37 -23.26 27.98
N SER A 25 -41.75 -22.08 28.49
CA SER A 25 -41.34 -20.79 27.89
C SER A 25 -39.99 -20.26 28.40
N ALA A 26 -39.42 -20.84 29.47
CA ALA A 26 -38.13 -20.40 30.01
C ALA A 26 -36.91 -21.05 29.31
N ALA A 27 -37.10 -22.21 28.67
CA ALA A 27 -36.01 -22.92 27.99
C ALA A 27 -35.68 -22.34 26.60
N ALA A 28 -36.65 -21.70 25.93
CA ALA A 28 -36.44 -21.11 24.60
C ALA A 28 -35.67 -19.77 24.65
N PHE A 29 -35.65 -19.09 25.79
CA PHE A 29 -34.94 -17.80 25.94
C PHE A 29 -33.46 -17.96 26.32
N ALA A 30 -33.06 -19.12 26.84
CA ALA A 30 -31.67 -19.39 27.21
C ALA A 30 -30.79 -19.81 26.03
N VAL A 31 -31.39 -20.36 24.95
CA VAL A 31 -30.64 -20.78 23.74
C VAL A 31 -30.37 -19.60 22.80
N ALA A 32 -31.14 -18.51 22.89
CA ALA A 32 -30.94 -17.31 22.07
C ALA A 32 -29.75 -16.44 22.52
N LEU A 33 -29.28 -16.56 23.77
CA LEU A 33 -28.19 -15.74 24.29
C LEU A 33 -26.78 -16.25 23.94
N VAL A 34 -26.65 -17.49 23.48
CA VAL A 34 -25.34 -18.09 23.12
C VAL A 34 -25.00 -17.92 21.63
N ALA A 35 -25.97 -17.61 20.77
CA ALA A 35 -25.76 -17.39 19.34
C ALA A 35 -25.26 -15.97 18.98
N GLY A 36 -25.14 -15.08 19.97
CA GLY A 36 -24.74 -13.68 19.80
C GLY A 36 -23.30 -13.37 20.21
N GLN A 37 -22.46 -14.37 20.48
CA GLN A 37 -21.01 -14.15 20.54
C GLN A 37 -20.54 -13.93 19.09
N GLY A 38 -20.67 -12.68 18.64
CA GLY A 38 -19.97 -12.20 17.46
C GLY A 38 -18.51 -12.62 17.62
N ALA A 39 -17.99 -13.32 16.62
CA ALA A 39 -16.56 -13.55 16.54
C ALA A 39 -15.89 -12.19 16.75
N ASP A 40 -15.02 -12.07 17.76
CA ASP A 40 -14.06 -10.97 17.83
C ASP A 40 -13.30 -11.01 16.51
N ALA A 41 -13.69 -10.17 15.56
CA ALA A 41 -12.90 -9.91 14.38
C ALA A 41 -11.65 -9.24 14.93
N ALA A 42 -10.54 -9.97 14.94
CA ALA A 42 -9.25 -9.43 15.33
C ALA A 42 -9.02 -8.11 14.58
N ASP A 43 -8.44 -7.11 15.27
CA ASP A 43 -8.15 -5.82 14.66
C ASP A 43 -7.42 -6.02 13.33
N PRO A 44 -7.84 -5.34 12.24
CA PRO A 44 -7.20 -5.48 10.95
C PRO A 44 -5.68 -5.25 11.04
N VAL A 45 -4.92 -6.07 10.32
CA VAL A 45 -3.49 -5.82 10.16
C VAL A 45 -3.33 -4.60 9.25
N VAL A 46 -2.70 -3.54 9.76
CA VAL A 46 -2.47 -2.33 8.97
C VAL A 46 -1.25 -2.52 8.06
N MET A 47 -1.45 -2.31 6.76
CA MET A 47 -0.38 -2.27 5.75
C MET A 47 -0.22 -0.83 5.23
N ARG A 48 0.82 -0.14 5.70
CA ARG A 48 1.14 1.22 5.23
C ARG A 48 2.02 1.14 3.99
N ILE A 49 1.60 1.80 2.91
CA ILE A 49 2.31 1.84 1.63
C ILE A 49 2.81 3.26 1.35
N SER A 50 4.12 3.46 1.29
CA SER A 50 4.71 4.75 0.91
C SER A 50 5.13 4.83 -0.56
N HIS A 51 4.85 5.94 -1.25
CA HIS A 51 5.35 6.18 -2.61
C HIS A 51 5.51 7.67 -2.95
N GLN A 52 6.39 7.98 -3.92
CA GLN A 52 6.70 9.38 -4.33
C GLN A 52 5.75 9.99 -5.36
N LEU A 53 4.92 9.15 -5.99
CA LEU A 53 4.17 9.53 -7.19
C LEU A 53 2.99 10.46 -6.84
N PRO A 54 2.71 11.49 -7.66
CA PRO A 54 1.52 12.32 -7.48
C PRO A 54 0.24 11.54 -7.84
N PRO A 55 -0.94 11.94 -7.33
CA PRO A 55 -2.19 11.19 -7.51
C PRO A 55 -2.59 10.94 -8.97
N ALA A 56 -2.28 11.87 -9.87
CA ALA A 56 -2.60 11.74 -11.30
C ALA A 56 -1.69 10.75 -12.05
N HIS A 57 -0.64 10.23 -11.42
CA HIS A 57 0.25 9.27 -12.07
C HIS A 57 -0.40 7.89 -12.16
N HIS A 58 -0.34 7.24 -13.33
CA HIS A 58 -0.98 5.93 -13.57
C HIS A 58 -0.58 4.83 -12.57
N ILE A 59 0.68 4.80 -12.12
CA ILE A 59 1.10 3.85 -11.06
C ILE A 59 0.50 4.20 -9.69
N ALA A 60 0.23 5.47 -9.36
CA ALA A 60 -0.46 5.83 -8.12
C ALA A 60 -1.89 5.26 -8.12
N GLN A 61 -2.61 5.41 -9.22
CA GLN A 61 -3.94 4.83 -9.42
C GLN A 61 -3.92 3.29 -9.34
N LEU A 62 -2.85 2.65 -9.82
CA LEU A 62 -2.68 1.19 -9.68
C LEU A 62 -2.47 0.77 -8.23
N ILE A 63 -1.78 1.58 -7.42
CA ILE A 63 -1.59 1.33 -5.98
C ILE A 63 -2.92 1.48 -5.24
N ASP A 64 -3.74 2.47 -5.59
CA ASP A 64 -5.09 2.63 -5.05
C ASP A 64 -5.96 1.40 -5.35
N GLN A 65 -5.91 0.88 -6.58
CA GLN A 65 -6.62 -0.34 -6.95
C GLN A 65 -6.07 -1.57 -6.20
N PHE A 66 -4.74 -1.66 -6.02
CA PHE A 66 -4.13 -2.73 -5.24
C PHE A 66 -4.62 -2.74 -3.79
N ALA A 67 -4.72 -1.57 -3.15
CA ALA A 67 -5.27 -1.45 -1.80
C ALA A 67 -6.70 -1.97 -1.72
N ALA A 68 -7.58 -1.52 -2.62
CA ALA A 68 -8.97 -1.97 -2.68
C ALA A 68 -9.08 -3.49 -2.91
N ASP A 69 -8.23 -4.05 -3.78
CA ASP A 69 -8.18 -5.48 -4.04
C ASP A 69 -7.73 -6.29 -2.82
N VAL A 70 -6.74 -5.80 -2.06
CA VAL A 70 -6.24 -6.44 -0.84
C VAL A 70 -7.31 -6.42 0.25
N GLU A 71 -7.95 -5.29 0.49
CA GLU A 71 -9.04 -5.16 1.46
C GLU A 71 -10.21 -6.08 1.12
N ALA A 72 -10.63 -6.10 -0.15
CA ALA A 72 -11.72 -6.96 -0.62
C ALA A 72 -11.37 -8.45 -0.49
N LYS A 73 -10.18 -8.87 -0.96
CA LYS A 73 -9.76 -10.28 -0.94
C LYS A 73 -9.42 -10.79 0.47
N SER A 74 -9.04 -9.89 1.37
CA SER A 74 -8.81 -10.22 2.79
C SER A 74 -10.09 -10.17 3.63
N ASN A 75 -11.24 -9.83 3.04
CA ASN A 75 -12.49 -9.57 3.76
C ASN A 75 -12.29 -8.56 4.91
N GLY A 76 -11.48 -7.53 4.70
CA GLY A 76 -11.16 -6.50 5.69
C GLY A 76 -10.15 -6.91 6.76
N ALA A 77 -9.54 -8.10 6.68
CA ALA A 77 -8.51 -8.52 7.63
C ALA A 77 -7.19 -7.73 7.48
N ILE A 78 -6.99 -7.05 6.34
CA ILE A 78 -5.87 -6.14 6.08
C ILE A 78 -6.45 -4.77 5.76
N ASP A 79 -6.05 -3.74 6.53
CA ASP A 79 -6.36 -2.33 6.29
C ASP A 79 -5.19 -1.68 5.54
N VAL A 80 -5.41 -1.17 4.32
CA VAL A 80 -4.31 -0.65 3.48
C VAL A 80 -4.31 0.87 3.49
N GLN A 81 -3.25 1.45 4.06
CA GLN A 81 -3.09 2.91 4.18
C GLN A 81 -2.05 3.43 3.20
N ILE A 82 -2.46 4.26 2.25
CA ILE A 82 -1.57 4.80 1.21
C ILE A 82 -1.04 6.18 1.60
N PHE A 83 0.28 6.34 1.53
CA PHE A 83 1.00 7.59 1.73
C PHE A 83 1.73 7.97 0.43
N GLY A 84 0.97 8.56 -0.51
CA GLY A 84 1.47 9.01 -1.80
C GLY A 84 2.19 10.35 -1.76
N ALA A 85 2.72 10.80 -2.90
CA ALA A 85 3.41 12.09 -3.05
C ALA A 85 4.48 12.40 -1.98
N GLU A 86 5.22 11.38 -1.53
CA GLU A 86 6.22 11.48 -0.45
C GLU A 86 5.66 11.95 0.91
N GLN A 87 4.37 11.72 1.19
CA GLN A 87 3.73 12.15 2.43
C GLN A 87 4.37 11.51 3.68
N ALA A 88 4.82 10.26 3.59
CA ALA A 88 5.47 9.56 4.71
C ALA A 88 7.00 9.58 4.61
N TYR A 89 7.55 9.24 3.43
CA TYR A 89 8.99 9.14 3.21
C TYR A 89 9.37 9.75 1.86
N LYS A 90 10.58 10.31 1.80
CA LYS A 90 11.20 10.69 0.53
C LYS A 90 11.52 9.47 -0.30
N ALA A 91 11.58 9.64 -1.61
CA ALA A 91 11.68 8.53 -2.55
C ALA A 91 12.91 7.63 -2.33
N ASN A 92 14.04 8.21 -1.90
CA ASN A 92 15.26 7.47 -1.54
C ASN A 92 15.22 6.83 -0.13
N GLN A 93 14.24 7.19 0.70
CA GLN A 93 14.03 6.68 2.06
C GLN A 93 12.98 5.56 2.13
N ASN A 94 12.25 5.30 1.05
CA ASN A 94 11.25 4.23 0.99
C ASN A 94 11.84 2.86 1.33
N HIS A 95 12.91 2.45 0.64
CA HIS A 95 13.46 1.11 0.86
C HIS A 95 14.09 0.90 2.25
N PRO A 96 14.83 1.86 2.85
CA PRO A 96 15.32 1.69 4.22
C PRO A 96 14.19 1.76 5.26
N ALA A 97 13.10 2.47 4.99
CA ALA A 97 11.95 2.51 5.89
C ALA A 97 11.26 1.14 5.99
N VAL A 98 11.07 0.46 4.85
CA VAL A 98 10.56 -0.92 4.81
C VAL A 98 11.52 -1.88 5.51
N ALA A 99 12.82 -1.83 5.19
CA ALA A 99 13.82 -2.72 5.79
C ALA A 99 13.90 -2.60 7.33
N ARG A 100 13.56 -1.42 7.88
CA ARG A 100 13.52 -1.16 9.32
C ARG A 100 12.14 -1.39 9.96
N GLY A 101 11.14 -1.83 9.18
CA GLY A 101 9.77 -2.04 9.66
C GLY A 101 9.04 -0.76 10.06
N GLN A 102 9.44 0.40 9.52
CA GLN A 102 8.77 1.66 9.83
C GLN A 102 7.46 1.83 9.04
N VAL A 103 7.39 1.22 7.86
CA VAL A 103 6.18 0.99 7.04
C VAL A 103 6.23 -0.42 6.49
N GLU A 104 5.08 -1.02 6.26
CA GLU A 104 4.96 -2.42 5.82
C GLU A 104 5.36 -2.61 4.35
N ALA A 105 5.13 -1.60 3.51
CA ALA A 105 5.53 -1.63 2.12
C ALA A 105 5.83 -0.25 1.56
N ALA A 106 6.54 -0.23 0.42
CA ALA A 106 6.75 0.98 -0.34
C ALA A 106 6.91 0.65 -1.83
N VAL A 107 6.49 1.59 -2.68
CA VAL A 107 6.76 1.54 -4.12
C VAL A 107 8.02 2.35 -4.41
N SER A 108 9.00 1.68 -5.02
CA SER A 108 10.28 2.25 -5.40
C SER A 108 10.60 1.93 -6.86
N THR A 109 11.17 2.88 -7.57
CA THR A 109 11.70 2.67 -8.92
C THR A 109 13.11 2.08 -8.83
N ASN A 110 13.50 1.23 -9.80
CA ASN A 110 14.76 0.48 -9.76
C ASN A 110 15.98 1.36 -9.47
N PHE A 111 16.13 2.50 -10.14
CA PHE A 111 17.28 3.38 -9.95
C PHE A 111 17.42 3.98 -8.55
N GLN A 112 16.36 3.96 -7.74
CA GLN A 112 16.40 4.44 -6.35
C GLN A 112 17.16 3.47 -5.44
N TRP A 113 17.24 2.21 -5.85
CA TRP A 113 18.07 1.20 -5.21
C TRP A 113 19.51 1.25 -5.68
N GLY A 114 19.85 2.01 -6.73
CA GLY A 114 21.13 1.93 -7.42
C GLY A 114 22.38 2.15 -6.55
N ASN A 115 22.25 2.88 -5.43
CA ASN A 115 23.35 3.04 -4.47
C ASN A 115 23.51 1.83 -3.52
N THR A 116 22.44 1.07 -3.30
CA THR A 116 22.36 -0.08 -2.38
C THR A 116 22.51 -1.42 -3.12
N ILE A 117 21.96 -1.50 -4.33
CA ILE A 117 21.98 -2.62 -5.26
C ILE A 117 22.34 -2.05 -6.64
N PRO A 118 23.63 -1.93 -6.99
CA PRO A 118 24.09 -1.31 -8.23
C PRO A 118 23.48 -1.90 -9.50
N GLU A 119 23.17 -3.20 -9.50
CA GLU A 119 22.55 -3.91 -10.63
C GLU A 119 21.19 -3.32 -11.02
N MET A 120 20.48 -2.68 -10.08
CA MET A 120 19.20 -2.02 -10.36
C MET A 120 19.32 -0.84 -11.31
N ASN A 121 20.52 -0.27 -11.49
CA ASN A 121 20.76 0.80 -12.47
C ASN A 121 20.88 0.30 -13.92
N VAL A 122 21.04 -1.01 -14.16
CA VAL A 122 21.27 -1.52 -15.52
C VAL A 122 20.13 -1.15 -16.47
N VAL A 123 18.90 -1.06 -15.96
CA VAL A 123 17.71 -0.75 -16.74
C VAL A 123 17.63 0.72 -17.17
N THR A 124 18.44 1.60 -16.57
CA THR A 124 18.51 3.02 -16.94
C THR A 124 19.56 3.30 -18.00
N LEU A 125 20.33 2.29 -18.44
CA LEU A 125 21.21 2.42 -19.58
C LEU A 125 20.39 2.81 -20.82
N PRO A 126 20.74 3.91 -21.51
CA PRO A 126 20.06 4.29 -22.74
C PRO A 126 20.03 3.12 -23.73
N TYR A 127 18.85 2.86 -24.29
CA TYR A 127 18.61 1.79 -25.26
C TYR A 127 18.82 0.35 -24.76
N PHE A 128 18.94 0.11 -23.44
CA PHE A 128 19.07 -1.26 -22.92
C PHE A 128 17.88 -2.16 -23.29
N PHE A 129 16.66 -1.65 -23.13
CA PHE A 129 15.43 -2.32 -23.56
C PHE A 129 14.82 -1.68 -24.81
N THR A 130 15.23 -2.12 -25.98
CA THR A 130 14.70 -1.60 -27.26
C THR A 130 13.36 -2.22 -27.68
N LYS A 131 12.93 -3.33 -27.09
CA LYS A 131 11.68 -4.04 -27.46
C LYS A 131 10.89 -4.42 -26.22
N LEU A 132 9.59 -4.11 -26.23
CA LEU A 132 8.68 -4.46 -25.13
C LEU A 132 8.65 -5.97 -24.85
N GLU A 133 8.75 -6.78 -25.90
CA GLU A 133 8.81 -8.25 -25.78
C GLU A 133 10.01 -8.77 -24.97
N ARG A 134 11.10 -7.99 -24.85
CA ARG A 134 12.20 -8.37 -23.95
C ARG A 134 11.86 -8.10 -22.49
N ILE A 135 11.16 -7.01 -22.22
CA ILE A 135 10.72 -6.64 -20.86
C ILE A 135 9.67 -7.64 -20.36
N LYS A 136 8.75 -8.08 -21.23
CA LYS A 136 7.74 -9.09 -20.89
C LYS A 136 8.30 -10.45 -20.47
N LYS A 137 9.58 -10.72 -20.75
CA LYS A 137 10.28 -11.94 -20.32
C LYS A 137 10.93 -11.82 -18.94
N PHE A 138 10.83 -10.66 -18.29
CA PHE A 138 11.43 -10.44 -16.98
C PHE A 138 10.76 -11.28 -15.87
N PRO A 139 9.42 -11.38 -15.79
CA PRO A 139 8.78 -12.28 -14.83
C PRO A 139 9.18 -13.75 -15.09
N GLY A 140 9.54 -14.46 -14.04
CA GLY A 140 10.08 -15.81 -14.02
C GLY A 140 11.53 -15.94 -14.52
N SER A 141 12.24 -14.83 -14.73
CA SER A 141 13.61 -14.87 -15.28
C SER A 141 14.69 -15.00 -14.21
N PRO A 142 15.90 -15.48 -14.56
CA PRO A 142 17.05 -15.45 -13.65
C PRO A 142 17.42 -14.04 -13.17
N ALA A 143 17.06 -13.01 -13.94
CA ALA A 143 17.29 -11.62 -13.53
C ALA A 143 16.32 -11.19 -12.42
N GLU A 144 15.06 -11.62 -12.46
CA GLU A 144 14.10 -11.39 -11.38
C GLU A 144 14.56 -12.10 -10.11
N GLU A 145 14.90 -13.40 -10.20
CA GLU A 145 15.39 -14.19 -9.06
C GLU A 145 16.62 -13.55 -8.39
N LEU A 146 17.58 -13.12 -9.20
CA LEU A 146 18.78 -12.41 -8.72
C LEU A 146 18.43 -11.11 -7.98
N LEU A 147 17.54 -10.29 -8.54
CA LEU A 147 17.17 -9.01 -7.94
C LEU A 147 16.32 -9.20 -6.69
N ASP A 148 15.40 -10.17 -6.67
CA ASP A 148 14.59 -10.51 -5.51
C ASP A 148 15.46 -11.03 -4.36
N GLN A 149 16.46 -11.87 -4.65
CA GLN A 149 17.43 -12.31 -3.64
C GLN A 149 18.20 -11.11 -3.06
N LYS A 150 18.69 -10.20 -3.91
CA LYS A 150 19.39 -9.00 -3.47
C LYS A 150 18.51 -8.08 -2.62
N LEU A 151 17.22 -7.94 -2.94
CA LEU A 151 16.26 -7.21 -2.11
C LEU A 151 16.10 -7.89 -0.74
N LEU A 152 15.97 -9.21 -0.73
CA LEU A 152 15.81 -9.99 0.50
C LEU A 152 17.04 -9.87 1.42
N GLU A 153 18.25 -9.88 0.86
CA GLU A 153 19.51 -9.63 1.58
C GLU A 153 19.55 -8.22 2.22
N LYS A 154 18.76 -7.27 1.73
CA LYS A 154 18.56 -5.95 2.34
C LYS A 154 17.38 -5.87 3.29
N GLY A 155 16.77 -7.01 3.63
CA GLY A 155 15.63 -7.09 4.54
C GLY A 155 14.31 -6.69 3.91
N VAL A 156 14.21 -6.67 2.57
CA VAL A 156 12.99 -6.30 1.86
C VAL A 156 12.53 -7.46 0.98
N ARG A 157 11.32 -7.97 1.24
CA ARG A 157 10.68 -8.95 0.35
C ARG A 157 9.97 -8.21 -0.77
N ASN A 158 10.30 -8.55 -2.02
CA ASN A 158 9.55 -8.06 -3.16
C ASN A 158 8.15 -8.69 -3.20
N ILE A 159 7.13 -7.89 -3.49
CA ILE A 159 5.73 -8.34 -3.63
C ILE A 159 5.38 -8.46 -5.12
N ALA A 160 5.81 -7.49 -5.92
CA ALA A 160 5.52 -7.44 -7.34
C ALA A 160 6.46 -6.48 -8.08
N TRP A 161 6.80 -6.85 -9.31
CA TRP A 161 7.39 -5.96 -10.29
C TRP A 161 6.31 -5.41 -11.23
N PHE A 162 6.36 -4.11 -11.53
CA PHE A 162 5.49 -3.47 -12.51
C PHE A 162 6.30 -2.72 -13.55
N TYR A 163 5.84 -2.81 -14.80
CA TYR A 163 6.40 -2.04 -15.90
C TYR A 163 5.86 -0.61 -15.86
N THR A 164 6.75 0.37 -15.73
CA THR A 164 6.39 1.80 -15.77
C THR A 164 6.44 2.34 -17.21
N THR A 165 7.60 2.26 -17.87
CA THR A 165 7.79 2.75 -19.23
C THR A 165 9.05 2.15 -19.85
N ARG A 166 9.12 2.18 -21.19
CA ARG A 166 10.30 1.86 -22.01
C ARG A 166 10.88 3.12 -22.67
N GLN A 167 10.11 4.20 -22.69
CA GLN A 167 10.47 5.44 -23.37
C GLN A 167 10.67 6.55 -22.35
N SER A 168 11.80 7.25 -22.49
CA SER A 168 12.01 8.56 -21.88
C SER A 168 11.65 9.62 -22.90
N ILE A 169 10.77 10.53 -22.53
CA ILE A 169 10.41 11.70 -23.34
C ILE A 169 11.01 12.92 -22.63
N PHE A 170 11.82 13.67 -23.35
CA PHE A 170 12.34 14.95 -22.89
C PHE A 170 11.51 16.06 -23.52
N THR A 171 11.13 17.04 -22.70
CA THR A 171 10.41 18.23 -23.12
C THR A 171 11.22 19.47 -22.79
N SER A 172 10.94 20.56 -23.49
CA SER A 172 11.57 21.86 -23.26
C SER A 172 10.54 22.94 -23.49
N ALA A 173 10.55 23.97 -22.63
CA ALA A 173 9.70 25.15 -22.79
C ALA A 173 10.20 26.08 -23.91
N ALA A 174 11.46 25.92 -24.35
CA ALA A 174 12.10 26.82 -25.31
C ALA A 174 11.93 26.36 -26.76
N LYS A 175 12.28 25.12 -27.06
CA LYS A 175 12.25 24.57 -28.43
C LYS A 175 12.09 23.05 -28.42
N PRO A 176 11.59 22.43 -29.51
CA PRO A 176 11.61 20.98 -29.67
C PRO A 176 13.03 20.41 -29.56
N LEU A 177 13.15 19.21 -28.99
CA LEU A 177 14.40 18.47 -28.87
C LEU A 177 14.37 17.31 -29.88
N VAL A 178 14.98 17.50 -31.06
CA VAL A 178 14.91 16.52 -32.17
C VAL A 178 16.27 15.88 -32.46
N ALA A 179 17.35 16.66 -32.35
CA ALA A 179 18.72 16.19 -32.47
C ALA A 179 19.46 16.30 -31.13
N VAL A 180 20.57 15.57 -30.99
CA VAL A 180 21.42 15.62 -29.77
C VAL A 180 21.89 17.05 -29.48
N ASP A 181 22.23 17.82 -30.51
CA ASP A 181 22.65 19.21 -30.37
C ASP A 181 21.57 20.14 -29.78
N ASP A 182 20.30 19.75 -29.82
CA ASP A 182 19.22 20.54 -29.22
C ASP A 182 19.24 20.54 -27.70
N PHE A 183 19.96 19.59 -27.09
CA PHE A 183 20.09 19.46 -25.64
C PHE A 183 21.10 20.46 -25.04
N LYS A 184 21.93 21.11 -25.87
CA LYS A 184 22.97 22.05 -25.41
C LYS A 184 22.38 23.18 -24.57
N GLY A 185 22.81 23.28 -23.32
CA GLY A 185 22.38 24.30 -22.36
C GLY A 185 20.96 24.13 -21.82
N ILE A 186 20.25 23.06 -22.18
CA ILE A 186 18.91 22.80 -21.65
C ILE A 186 19.03 22.27 -20.22
N LYS A 187 18.34 22.91 -19.28
CA LYS A 187 18.16 22.39 -17.93
C LYS A 187 17.14 21.25 -17.98
N ILE A 188 17.55 20.06 -17.55
CA ILE A 188 16.71 18.86 -17.60
C ILE A 188 16.72 18.20 -16.23
N ARG A 189 15.59 17.62 -15.82
CA ARG A 189 15.54 16.81 -14.60
C ARG A 189 16.42 15.56 -14.76
N GLY A 190 17.43 15.44 -13.90
CA GLY A 190 18.25 14.24 -13.78
C GLY A 190 17.51 13.09 -13.09
N LEU A 191 18.01 11.86 -13.25
CA LEU A 191 17.44 10.66 -12.63
C LEU A 191 18.44 9.94 -11.73
N ASN A 192 19.60 9.60 -12.29
CA ASN A 192 20.73 8.99 -11.60
C ASN A 192 22.01 9.35 -12.35
N LYS A 193 23.17 9.10 -11.73
CA LYS A 193 24.47 9.40 -12.30
C LYS A 193 24.65 8.89 -13.75
N LEU A 194 24.17 7.68 -14.03
CA LEU A 194 24.33 7.06 -15.34
C LEU A 194 23.53 7.77 -16.44
N VAL A 195 22.27 8.13 -16.16
CA VAL A 195 21.44 8.92 -17.09
C VAL A 195 22.00 10.33 -17.24
N ASP A 196 22.42 10.93 -16.13
CA ASP A 196 22.91 12.30 -16.08
C ASP A 196 24.22 12.46 -16.86
N GLU A 197 25.11 11.47 -16.83
CA GLU A 197 26.32 11.44 -17.68
C GLU A 197 25.97 11.45 -19.18
N GLY A 198 24.92 10.74 -19.59
CA GLY A 198 24.42 10.77 -20.97
C GLY A 198 23.85 12.15 -21.36
N LEU A 199 23.13 12.79 -20.44
CA LEU A 199 22.62 14.16 -20.65
C LEU A 199 23.75 15.18 -20.74
N ILE A 200 24.77 15.09 -19.89
CA ILE A 200 25.97 15.93 -19.92
C ILE A 200 26.73 15.72 -21.24
N ALA A 201 26.88 14.48 -21.70
CA ALA A 201 27.50 14.18 -22.98
C ALA A 201 26.74 14.78 -24.18
N ALA A 202 25.41 14.95 -24.05
CA ALA A 202 24.58 15.67 -25.02
C ALA A 202 24.63 17.21 -24.87
N GLY A 203 25.34 17.73 -23.87
CA GLY A 203 25.48 19.16 -23.59
C GLY A 203 24.37 19.76 -22.71
N ALA A 204 23.48 18.94 -22.15
CA ALA A 204 22.46 19.39 -21.20
C ALA A 204 23.04 19.66 -19.80
N ALA A 205 22.25 20.34 -18.98
CA ALA A 205 22.53 20.60 -17.56
C ALA A 205 21.51 19.84 -16.69
N PRO A 206 21.78 18.58 -16.30
CA PRO A 206 20.87 17.82 -15.45
C PRO A 206 20.80 18.39 -14.03
N ALA A 207 19.60 18.41 -13.44
CA ALA A 207 19.35 18.77 -12.05
C ALA A 207 18.62 17.63 -11.33
N ALA A 208 19.21 17.10 -10.26
CA ALA A 208 18.62 16.02 -9.48
C ALA A 208 17.49 16.53 -8.59
N MET A 209 16.29 15.95 -8.73
CA MET A 209 15.12 16.23 -7.89
C MET A 209 14.16 15.02 -7.84
N PRO A 210 13.38 14.85 -6.76
CA PRO A 210 12.40 13.77 -6.65
C PRO A 210 11.22 13.95 -7.62
N GLY A 211 10.50 12.87 -7.91
CA GLY A 211 9.41 12.88 -8.89
C GLY A 211 8.25 13.80 -8.51
N SER A 212 8.02 13.97 -7.22
CA SER A 212 7.01 14.85 -6.60
C SER A 212 7.23 16.34 -6.94
N GLU A 213 8.49 16.76 -7.11
CA GLU A 213 8.86 18.17 -7.34
C GLU A 213 8.87 18.56 -8.83
N VAL A 214 8.84 17.59 -9.74
CA VAL A 214 9.02 17.83 -11.19
C VAL A 214 7.91 18.71 -11.75
N TYR A 215 6.65 18.50 -11.36
CA TYR A 215 5.54 19.30 -11.88
C TYR A 215 5.73 20.78 -11.54
N GLN A 216 6.05 21.07 -10.27
CA GLN A 216 6.25 22.43 -9.81
C GLN A 216 7.47 23.06 -10.49
N ALA A 217 8.59 22.33 -10.59
CA ALA A 217 9.80 22.80 -11.26
C ALA A 217 9.53 23.15 -12.75
N LEU A 218 8.78 22.31 -13.46
CA LEU A 218 8.41 22.59 -14.85
C LEU A 218 7.45 23.79 -14.97
N GLN A 219 6.58 24.00 -13.98
CA GLN A 219 5.64 25.12 -13.97
C GLN A 219 6.33 26.47 -13.71
N THR A 220 7.37 26.49 -12.88
CA THR A 220 8.08 27.73 -12.51
C THR A 220 9.23 28.10 -13.44
N GLY A 221 9.68 27.18 -14.31
CA GLY A 221 10.89 27.32 -15.12
C GLY A 221 12.18 27.12 -14.32
#